data_AF-A0A6I2FQN4-F1
#
_entry.id   AF-A0A6I2FQN4-F1
#
_cell.length_a   1.000
_cell.length_b   1.000
_cell.length_c   1.000
_cell.angle_alpha   90.00
_cell.angle_beta   90.00
_cell.angle_gamma   90.00
#
_symmetry.space_group_name_H-M   'P 1'
#
loop_
_entity.id
_entity.type
_entity.pdbx_description
1 polymer ?
#
loop_
_entity_poly.entity_id
_entity_poly.type
_entity_poly.pdbx_seq_one_letter_code
_entity_poly.pdbx_strand_id
1 'polypeptide(L)' 'DDVSGFVVLPRRWVVERTFSWISRRRRCVRDYERLPDHHEAMVTWSMIMLMSRRLARQRK' A
#
# COMPACT_ATOMS: atom_id res chain seq x y z
N ASP A 1 -6.79 -20.45 19.00
CA ASP A 1 -7.13 -19.25 18.20
C ASP A 1 -8.58 -18.84 18.43
N ASP A 2 -8.89 -18.33 19.63
CA ASP A 2 -10.26 -17.96 19.99
C ASP A 2 -10.34 -16.45 20.28
N VAL A 3 -10.27 -15.65 19.21
CA VAL A 3 -10.46 -14.20 19.28
C VAL A 3 -11.81 -13.89 18.62
N SER A 4 -12.85 -13.73 19.43
CA SER A 4 -14.16 -13.30 18.96
C SER A 4 -14.25 -11.76 18.97
N GLY A 5 -14.31 -11.14 17.79
CA GLY A 5 -14.60 -9.70 17.65
C GLY A 5 -13.42 -8.82 17.23
N PHE A 6 -13.67 -7.51 17.18
CA PHE A 6 -12.67 -6.53 16.73
C PHE A 6 -11.68 -6.20 17.84
N VAL A 7 -10.41 -6.57 17.65
CA VAL A 7 -9.31 -6.21 18.55
C VAL A 7 -8.57 -4.98 18.00
N VAL A 8 -8.48 -3.93 18.80
CA VAL A 8 -7.69 -2.74 18.49
C VAL A 8 -6.21 -3.07 18.67
N LEU A 9 -5.50 -3.24 17.56
CA LEU A 9 -4.05 -3.47 17.58
C LEU A 9 -3.29 -2.13 17.61
N PRO A 10 -2.30 -1.97 18.50
CA PRO A 10 -1.46 -0.79 18.51
C PRO A 10 -0.74 -0.65 17.16
N ARG A 11 -0.76 0.56 16.58
CA ARG A 11 -0.13 0.91 15.29
C ARG A 11 -0.72 0.22 14.04
N ARG A 12 -1.89 -0.42 14.13
CA ARG A 12 -2.62 -0.99 12.97
C ARG A 12 -2.76 -0.01 11.80
N TRP A 13 -2.97 1.27 12.13
CA TRP A 13 -3.07 2.35 11.14
C TRP A 13 -1.84 2.46 10.22
N VAL A 14 -0.64 2.03 10.65
CA VAL A 14 0.58 2.10 9.83
C VAL A 14 0.47 1.14 8.64
N VAL A 15 -0.03 -0.07 8.90
CA VAL A 15 -0.24 -1.11 7.88
C VAL A 15 -1.39 -0.69 6.95
N GLU A 16 -2.52 -0.27 7.52
CA GLU A 16 -3.68 0.19 6.74
C GLU A 16 -3.34 1.40 5.84
N ARG A 17 -2.50 2.31 6.33
CA ARG A 17 -2.02 3.45 5.54
C ARG A 17 -1.14 3.02 4.36
N THR A 18 -0.34 1.97 4.54
CA THR A 18 0.45 1.38 3.45
C THR A 18 -0.46 0.86 2.35
N PHE A 19 -1.52 0.12 2.71
CA PHE A 19 -2.53 -0.32 1.75
C PHE A 19 -3.26 0.84 1.08
N SER A 20 -3.60 1.89 1.83
CA SER A 20 -4.21 3.10 1.27
C SER A 20 -3.33 3.75 0.17
N TRP A 21 -2.00 3.78 0.33
CA TRP A 21 -1.11 4.30 -0.71
C TRP A 21 -1.04 3.43 -1.96
N ILE A 22 -1.08 2.10 -1.79
CA ILE A 22 -1.13 1.14 -2.90
C ILE A 22 -2.45 1.32 -3.65
N SER A 23 -3.59 1.23 -2.96
CA SER A 23 -4.93 1.35 -3.54
C SER A 23 -5.21 2.75 -4.11
N ARG A 24 -4.50 3.80 -3.68
CA ARG A 24 -4.59 5.11 -4.32
C ARG A 24 -4.17 5.09 -5.80
N ARG A 25 -3.41 4.08 -6.23
CA ARG A 25 -3.17 3.84 -7.66
C ARG A 25 -4.27 2.99 -8.23
N ARG A 26 -5.03 3.54 -9.19
CA ARG A 26 -6.18 2.87 -9.80
C ARG A 26 -5.91 1.44 -10.27
N ARG A 27 -4.71 1.15 -10.78
CA ARG A 27 -4.33 -0.19 -11.23
C ARG A 27 -4.15 -1.22 -10.12
N CYS A 28 -3.95 -0.78 -8.87
CA CYS A 28 -3.83 -1.67 -7.70
C CYS A 28 -5.13 -1.73 -6.87
N VAL A 29 -6.24 -1.14 -7.36
CA VAL A 29 -7.55 -1.20 -6.69
C VAL A 29 -8.24 -2.54 -6.95
N ARG A 30 -8.01 -3.13 -8.13
CA ARG A 30 -8.49 -4.44 -8.52
C ARG A 30 -7.32 -5.20 -9.13
N ASP A 31 -7.39 -6.52 -9.03
CA ASP A 31 -6.46 -7.37 -9.76
C ASP A 31 -6.86 -7.40 -11.23
N TYR A 32 -6.17 -6.57 -12.02
CA TYR A 32 -6.34 -6.50 -13.47
C TYR A 32 -5.30 -7.34 -14.20
N GLU A 33 -4.24 -7.74 -13.51
CA GLU A 33 -3.07 -8.32 -14.14
C GLU A 33 -3.23 -9.83 -14.30
N ARG A 34 -2.83 -10.36 -15.45
CA ARG A 34 -2.93 -11.80 -15.74
C ARG A 34 -1.90 -12.62 -14.95
N LEU A 35 -0.77 -12.01 -14.60
CA LEU A 35 0.35 -12.65 -13.92
C LEU A 35 0.66 -11.93 -12.61
N PRO A 36 0.95 -12.66 -11.51
CA PRO A 36 1.32 -12.06 -10.23
C PRO A 36 2.51 -11.09 -10.34
N ASP A 37 3.50 -11.41 -11.17
CA ASP A 37 4.71 -10.62 -11.38
C ASP A 37 4.41 -9.19 -11.85
N HIS A 38 3.38 -9.01 -12.67
CA HIS A 38 2.96 -7.69 -13.13
C HIS A 38 2.34 -6.89 -11.97
N HIS A 39 1.51 -7.54 -11.16
CA HIS A 39 0.90 -6.90 -10.00
C HIS A 39 1.98 -6.52 -8.96
N GLU A 40 2.99 -7.37 -8.75
CA GLU A 40 4.15 -7.07 -7.92
C GLU A 40 4.92 -5.84 -8.42
N ALA A 41 5.18 -5.76 -9.73
CA ALA A 41 5.83 -4.60 -10.33
C ALA A 41 5.01 -3.31 -10.10
N MET A 42 3.68 -3.40 -10.24
CA MET A 42 2.77 -2.28 -10.00
C MET A 42 2.77 -1.80 -8.53
N VAL A 43 2.81 -2.73 -7.57
CA VAL A 43 2.95 -2.42 -6.13
C VAL A 43 4.29 -1.74 -5.85
N THR A 44 5.38 -2.26 -6.41
CA THR A 44 6.73 -1.69 -6.28
C THR A 44 6.79 -0.26 -6.83
N TRP A 45 6.26 -0.05 -8.04
CA TRP A 45 6.11 1.27 -8.65
C TRP A 45 5.30 2.22 -7.79
N SER A 46 4.28 1.71 -7.09
CA SER A 46 3.44 2.54 -6.23
C SER A 46 4.24 3.19 -5.10
N MET A 47 5.13 2.41 -4.48
CA MET A 47 5.98 2.82 -3.37
C MET A 47 7.14 3.70 -3.83
N ILE A 48 7.78 3.39 -4.96
CA ILE A 48 8.85 4.22 -5.53
C ILE A 48 8.36 5.67 -5.67
N MET A 49 7.23 5.87 -6.36
CA MET A 49 6.68 7.21 -6.55
C MET A 49 6.24 7.89 -5.24
N LEU A 50 5.78 7.12 -4.24
CA LEU A 50 5.45 7.67 -2.93
C LEU A 50 6.72 8.20 -2.24
N MET A 51 7.81 7.44 -2.27
CA MET A 51 9.10 7.84 -1.70
C MET A 51 9.69 9.02 -2.45
N SER A 52 9.67 9.02 -3.79
CA SER A 52 10.13 10.16 -4.60
C SER A 52 9.41 11.46 -4.22
N ARG A 53 8.08 11.41 -4.02
CA ARG A 53 7.28 12.57 -3.57
C ARG A 53 7.57 13.00 -2.14
N ARG A 54 7.99 12.10 -1.26
CA ARG A 54 8.41 12.45 0.10
C ARG A 54 9.75 13.14 0.09
N LEU A 55 10.71 12.57 -0.63
CA LEU A 55 12.04 13.14 -0.79
C LEU A 55 11.98 14.55 -1.40
N ALA A 56 11.20 14.73 -2.46
CA ALA A 56 11.00 16.05 -3.07
C ALA A 56 10.35 17.08 -2.13
N ARG A 57 9.49 16.63 -1.20
CA ARG A 57 8.86 17.49 -0.18
C ARG A 57 9.79 17.82 0.97
N GLN A 58 10.69 16.93 1.35
CA GLN A 58 11.68 17.17 2.41
C GLN A 58 12.79 18.13 1.99
N ARG A 59 13.05 18.24 0.68
CA ARG A 59 14.06 19.15 0.13
C ARG A 59 13.54 20.58 -0.09
N LYS A 60 12.25 20.83 0.14
CA LYS A 60 11.65 22.17 0.24
C LYS A 60 11.60 22.60 1.69
#